data_AF-A0A836KTX0-F1
#
_entry.id   AF-A0A836KTX0-F1
#
_cell.length_a   1.000
_cell.length_b   1.000
_cell.length_c   1.000
_cell.angle_alpha   90.00
_cell.angle_beta   90.00
_cell.angle_gamma   90.00
#
_symmetry.space_group_name_H-M   'P 1'
#
loop_
_entity.id
_entity.type
_entity.pdbx_description
1 polymer ?
#
loop_
_entity_poly.entity_id
_entity_poly.type
_entity_poly.pdbx_seq_one_letter_code
_entity_poly.pdbx_strand_id
1 'polypeptide(L)'
;MSRLVRTLMKPFTVPVAMCARQVAAMDEPLKRHIDAYEARGEDITVAVWREYVDGQRALLPYRWAKLQSEVSYLASGEMAMTDVSIADVVLFVRFLTKCVFIFIVAVMIGRRSVFPSLAPTSPFVEEIVKNWQPNRLRRVAGAAFMAREQEAAAADSAAHQAEATPAS
;
A
#
# COMPACT_ATOMS: atom_id res chain seq x y z
N MET A 1 29.76 -19.49 36.81
CA MET A 1 28.54 -18.95 36.17
C MET A 1 27.37 -19.90 36.41
N SER A 2 26.31 -19.42 37.08
CA SER A 2 25.13 -20.22 37.46
C SER A 2 24.33 -20.68 36.24
N ARG A 3 23.79 -21.91 36.29
CA ARG A 3 22.96 -22.50 35.22
C ARG A 3 21.75 -21.63 34.86
N LEU A 4 21.26 -20.83 35.81
CA LEU A 4 20.15 -19.88 35.64
C LEU A 4 20.49 -18.71 34.70
N VAL A 5 21.71 -18.17 34.78
CA VAL A 5 22.17 -17.10 33.89
C VAL A 5 22.28 -17.62 32.45
N ARG A 6 22.72 -18.88 32.29
CA ARG A 6 22.81 -19.53 30.99
C ARG A 6 21.44 -19.80 30.38
N THR A 7 20.40 -20.06 31.18
CA THR A 7 19.02 -20.26 30.68
C THR A 7 18.31 -18.95 30.34
N LEU A 8 18.56 -17.86 31.07
CA LEU A 8 18.01 -16.54 30.77
C LEU A 8 18.61 -15.89 29.52
N MET A 9 19.85 -16.24 29.17
CA MET A 9 20.52 -15.76 27.96
C MET A 9 20.09 -16.53 26.69
N LYS A 10 19.56 -17.76 26.81
CA LYS A 10 19.13 -18.60 25.66
C LYS A 10 18.16 -17.91 24.69
N PRO A 11 17.08 -17.22 25.12
CA PRO A 11 16.15 -16.59 24.17
C PRO A 11 16.79 -15.47 23.35
N PHE A 12 17.89 -14.87 23.80
CA PHE A 12 18.61 -13.83 23.07
C PHE A 12 19.78 -14.37 22.25
N THR A 13 20.47 -15.41 22.74
CA THR A 13 21.61 -16.01 22.04
C THR A 13 21.21 -16.97 20.93
N VAL A 14 20.03 -17.61 21.01
CA VAL A 14 19.55 -18.55 19.99
C VAL A 14 19.19 -17.85 18.67
N PRO A 15 18.46 -16.71 18.64
CA PRO A 15 18.21 -15.97 17.41
C PRO A 15 19.50 -15.39 16.79
N VAL A 16 20.41 -14.87 17.61
CA VAL A 16 21.70 -14.34 17.16
C VAL A 16 22.57 -15.44 16.55
N ALA A 17 22.61 -16.62 17.16
CA ALA A 17 23.34 -17.77 16.60
C ALA A 17 22.71 -18.32 15.31
N MET A 18 21.38 -18.21 15.15
CA MET A 18 20.68 -18.58 13.91
C MET A 18 20.98 -17.59 12.78
N CYS A 19 20.97 -16.28 13.06
CA CYS A 19 21.42 -15.25 12.10
C CYS A 19 22.88 -15.45 11.70
N ALA A 20 23.78 -15.71 12.66
CA ALA A 20 25.19 -15.97 12.36
C ALA A 20 25.41 -17.21 11.48
N ARG A 21 24.59 -18.26 11.67
CA ARG A 21 24.60 -19.45 10.79
C ARG A 21 24.08 -19.16 9.38
N GLN A 22 23.10 -18.28 9.24
CA GLN A 22 22.61 -17.84 7.92
C GLN A 22 23.62 -16.95 7.20
N VAL A 23 24.29 -16.05 7.90
CA VAL A 23 25.39 -15.23 7.36
C VAL A 23 26.59 -16.10 6.95
N ALA A 24 26.89 -17.17 7.69
CA ALA A 24 27.94 -18.13 7.32
C ALA A 24 27.60 -18.97 6.07
N ALA A 25 26.31 -19.05 5.70
CA ALA A 25 25.83 -19.72 4.49
C ALA A 25 25.57 -18.74 3.32
N MET A 26 25.77 -17.43 3.52
CA MET A 26 25.71 -16.42 2.47
C MET A 26 26.99 -16.42 1.63
N ASP A 27 26.87 -15.97 0.38
CA ASP A 27 27.99 -15.81 -0.53
C ASP A 27 29.15 -15.06 0.13
N GLU A 28 30.35 -15.60 -0.03
CA GLU A 28 31.62 -15.07 0.51
C GLU A 28 31.80 -13.54 0.39
N PRO A 29 31.45 -12.87 -0.73
CA PRO A 29 31.51 -11.40 -0.81
C PRO A 29 30.52 -10.68 0.13
N LEU A 30 29.33 -11.21 0.34
CA LEU A 30 28.32 -10.61 1.21
C LEU A 30 28.72 -10.75 2.68
N LYS A 31 29.31 -11.90 3.04
CA LYS A 31 29.87 -12.13 4.37
C LYS A 31 31.01 -11.15 4.69
N ARG A 32 31.96 -10.95 3.78
CA ARG A 32 33.04 -9.95 3.95
C ARG A 32 32.52 -8.54 4.11
N HIS A 33 31.44 -8.21 3.39
CA HIS A 33 30.81 -6.91 3.50
C HIS A 33 30.18 -6.73 4.90
N ILE A 34 29.49 -7.76 5.40
CA ILE A 34 28.91 -7.76 6.76
C ILE A 34 29.98 -7.64 7.83
N ASP A 35 31.01 -8.49 7.78
CA ASP A 35 32.11 -8.49 8.74
C ASP A 35 32.84 -7.14 8.76
N ALA A 36 32.97 -6.46 7.61
CA ALA A 36 33.58 -5.13 7.52
C ALA A 36 32.72 -4.02 8.16
N TYR A 37 31.40 -4.14 8.16
CA TYR A 37 30.52 -3.19 8.87
C TYR A 37 30.48 -3.48 10.38
N GLU A 38 30.48 -4.76 10.77
CA GLU A 38 30.56 -5.16 12.17
C GLU A 38 31.88 -4.70 12.81
N ALA A 39 33.01 -4.83 12.09
CA ALA A 39 34.32 -4.34 12.54
C ALA A 39 34.37 -2.81 12.71
N ARG A 40 33.51 -2.06 12.03
CA ARG A 40 33.38 -0.60 12.13
C ARG A 40 32.37 -0.15 13.19
N GLY A 41 31.62 -1.08 13.79
CA GLY A 41 30.57 -0.77 14.77
C GLY A 41 29.35 -0.05 14.16
N GLU A 42 29.17 -0.13 12.84
CA GLU A 42 28.08 0.53 12.12
C GLU A 42 26.91 -0.43 11.86
N ASP A 43 25.69 0.11 11.86
CA ASP A 43 24.50 -0.66 11.48
C ASP A 43 24.46 -0.86 9.96
N ILE A 44 24.81 -2.09 9.54
CA ILE A 44 24.81 -2.49 8.14
C ILE A 44 23.47 -2.29 7.44
N THR A 45 22.35 -2.46 8.14
CA THR A 45 21.03 -2.39 7.51
C THR A 45 20.71 -0.97 7.06
N VAL A 46 21.09 0.01 7.88
CA VAL A 46 20.96 1.44 7.58
C VAL A 46 21.92 1.86 6.46
N ALA A 47 23.15 1.35 6.49
CA ALA A 47 24.15 1.65 5.47
C ALA A 47 23.73 1.13 4.08
N VAL A 48 23.33 -0.14 4.00
CA VAL A 48 22.85 -0.77 2.75
C VAL A 48 21.58 -0.11 2.24
N TRP A 49 20.66 0.27 3.13
CA TRP A 49 19.45 1.00 2.73
C TRP A 49 19.79 2.35 2.10
N ARG A 50 20.73 3.11 2.68
CA ARG A 50 21.19 4.38 2.11
C ARG A 50 21.84 4.19 0.76
N GLU A 51 22.75 3.22 0.65
CA GLU A 51 23.41 2.88 -0.62
C GLU A 51 22.39 2.51 -1.70
N TYR A 52 21.39 1.69 -1.34
CA TYR A 52 20.30 1.35 -2.25
C TYR A 52 19.51 2.58 -2.69
N VAL A 53 19.10 3.45 -1.74
CA VAL A 53 18.33 4.66 -2.04
C VAL A 53 19.13 5.62 -2.92
N ASP A 54 20.40 5.84 -2.60
CA ASP A 54 21.29 6.72 -3.36
C ASP A 54 21.57 6.17 -4.75
N GLY A 55 21.78 4.84 -4.87
CA GLY A 55 21.86 4.16 -6.16
C GLY A 55 20.57 4.30 -6.97
N GLN A 56 19.40 4.13 -6.36
CA GLN A 56 18.13 4.34 -7.05
C GLN A 56 17.97 5.79 -7.53
N ARG A 57 18.37 6.78 -6.71
CA ARG A 57 18.33 8.21 -7.06
C ARG A 57 19.27 8.55 -8.20
N ALA A 58 20.50 8.03 -8.18
CA ALA A 58 21.47 8.24 -9.24
C ALA A 58 21.01 7.67 -10.58
N LEU A 59 20.17 6.63 -10.57
CA LEU A 59 19.59 6.03 -11.77
C LEU A 59 18.36 6.79 -12.30
N LEU A 60 17.75 7.70 -11.54
CA LEU A 60 16.54 8.41 -11.99
C LEU A 60 16.76 9.24 -13.27
N PRO A 61 17.83 10.04 -13.42
CA PRO A 61 18.07 10.80 -14.64
C PRO A 61 18.23 9.89 -15.87
N TYR A 62 18.96 8.79 -15.71
CA TYR A 62 19.15 7.81 -16.77
C TYR A 62 17.83 7.15 -17.19
N ARG A 63 17.02 6.71 -16.21
CA ARG A 63 15.70 6.12 -16.48
C ARG A 63 14.76 7.11 -17.17
N TRP A 64 14.83 8.39 -16.78
CA TRP A 64 14.03 9.44 -17.41
C TRP A 64 14.46 9.69 -18.86
N ALA A 65 15.75 9.83 -19.12
CA ALA A 65 16.27 10.00 -20.48
C ALA A 65 15.92 8.80 -21.37
N LYS A 66 16.05 7.57 -20.84
CA LYS A 66 15.67 6.34 -21.54
C LYS A 66 14.17 6.34 -21.87
N LEU A 67 13.31 6.66 -20.92
CA LEU A 67 11.87 6.76 -21.15
C LEU A 67 11.55 7.78 -22.26
N GLN A 68 12.18 8.95 -22.24
CA GLN A 68 12.00 9.96 -23.29
C GLN A 68 12.42 9.43 -24.66
N SER A 69 13.57 8.75 -24.76
CA SER A 69 14.03 8.16 -26.02
C SER A 69 13.10 7.07 -26.55
N GLU A 70 12.58 6.22 -25.67
CA GLU A 70 11.65 5.14 -26.03
C GLU A 70 10.30 5.73 -26.49
N VAL A 71 9.81 6.78 -25.83
CA VAL A 71 8.58 7.47 -26.23
C VAL A 71 8.77 8.19 -27.57
N SER A 72 9.90 8.86 -27.78
CA SER A 72 10.17 9.53 -29.06
C SER A 72 10.29 8.52 -30.21
N TYR A 73 10.91 7.36 -29.96
CA TYR A 73 11.01 6.28 -30.93
C TYR A 73 9.64 5.67 -31.26
N LEU A 74 8.78 5.50 -30.25
CA LEU A 74 7.42 5.03 -30.48
C LEU A 74 6.58 6.06 -31.24
N ALA A 75 6.76 7.35 -30.94
CA ALA A 75 6.04 8.45 -31.59
C ALA A 75 6.52 8.75 -33.01
N SER A 76 7.78 8.42 -33.36
CA SER A 76 8.32 8.64 -34.71
C SER A 76 7.70 7.72 -35.77
N GLY A 77 7.04 6.63 -35.36
CA GLY A 77 6.40 5.69 -36.28
C GLY A 77 7.39 4.82 -37.07
N GLU A 78 8.69 4.90 -36.75
CA GLU A 78 9.75 4.08 -37.37
C GLU A 78 9.75 2.63 -36.88
N MET A 79 8.79 2.26 -36.03
CA MET A 79 8.67 0.92 -35.49
C MET A 79 8.13 -0.03 -36.57
N ALA A 80 9.04 -0.73 -37.24
CA ALA A 80 8.69 -1.79 -38.17
C ALA A 80 8.03 -2.95 -37.40
N MET A 81 6.72 -3.14 -37.60
CA MET A 81 5.95 -4.22 -36.98
C MET A 81 6.51 -5.63 -37.30
N THR A 82 7.34 -5.74 -38.33
CA THR A 82 8.03 -6.98 -38.74
C THR A 82 9.22 -7.35 -37.86
N ASP A 83 9.78 -6.40 -37.12
CA ASP A 83 10.97 -6.60 -36.28
C ASP A 83 10.63 -6.85 -34.80
N VAL A 84 9.33 -6.83 -34.47
CA VAL A 84 8.84 -7.02 -33.09
C VAL A 84 8.85 -8.51 -32.75
N SER A 85 9.71 -8.89 -31.80
CA SER A 85 9.75 -10.26 -31.30
C SER A 85 8.63 -10.52 -30.27
N ILE A 86 8.32 -11.80 -30.02
CA ILE A 86 7.39 -12.20 -28.95
C ILE A 86 7.86 -11.68 -27.59
N ALA A 87 9.18 -11.58 -27.36
CA ALA A 87 9.73 -11.05 -26.12
C ALA A 87 9.37 -9.57 -25.93
N ASP A 88 9.42 -8.79 -27.02
CA ASP A 88 9.05 -7.37 -26.99
C ASP A 88 7.55 -7.20 -26.71
N VAL A 89 6.71 -8.05 -27.28
CA VAL A 89 5.26 -8.07 -26.99
C VAL A 89 5.02 -8.31 -25.49
N VAL A 90 5.72 -9.27 -24.87
CA VAL A 90 5.59 -9.53 -23.43
C VAL A 90 6.02 -8.32 -22.60
N LEU A 91 7.08 -7.62 -23.02
CA LEU A 91 7.53 -6.39 -22.36
C LEU A 91 6.48 -5.27 -22.48
N PHE A 92 5.87 -5.08 -23.65
CA PHE A 92 4.79 -4.11 -23.85
C PHE A 92 3.56 -4.43 -23.02
N VAL A 93 3.15 -5.70 -22.96
CA VAL A 93 2.01 -6.13 -22.13
C VAL A 93 2.30 -5.86 -20.66
N ARG A 94 3.49 -6.20 -20.17
CA ARG A 94 3.91 -5.94 -18.79
C ARG A 94 3.97 -4.43 -18.48
N PHE A 95 4.39 -3.61 -19.43
CA PHE A 95 4.34 -2.15 -19.31
C PHE A 95 2.89 -1.66 -19.23
N LEU A 96 2.02 -2.11 -20.14
CA LEU A 96 0.60 -1.75 -20.16
C LEU A 96 -0.10 -2.14 -18.85
N THR A 97 0.13 -3.35 -18.32
CA THR A 97 -0.45 -3.78 -17.04
C THR A 97 -0.05 -2.85 -15.89
N LYS A 98 1.20 -2.38 -15.86
CA LYS A 98 1.66 -1.41 -14.85
C LYS A 98 0.98 -0.05 -15.02
N CYS A 99 0.83 0.43 -16.25
CA CYS A 99 0.11 1.67 -16.53
C CYS A 99 -1.36 1.58 -16.08
N VAL A 100 -2.04 0.48 -16.38
CA VAL A 100 -3.43 0.23 -15.94
C VAL A 100 -3.52 0.19 -14.42
N PHE A 101 -2.58 -0.47 -13.75
CA PHE A 101 -2.54 -0.49 -12.29
C PHE A 101 -2.37 0.91 -11.69
N ILE A 102 -1.43 1.71 -12.20
CA ILE A 102 -1.22 3.10 -11.76
C ILE A 102 -2.48 3.93 -12.01
N PHE A 103 -3.14 3.75 -13.15
CA PHE A 103 -4.41 4.41 -13.48
C PHE A 103 -5.50 4.08 -12.45
N ILE A 104 -5.69 2.80 -12.10
CA ILE A 104 -6.66 2.38 -11.08
C ILE A 104 -6.36 3.04 -9.74
N VAL A 105 -5.10 3.01 -9.29
CA VAL A 105 -4.66 3.66 -8.04
C VAL A 105 -4.94 5.17 -8.08
N ALA A 106 -4.62 5.84 -9.19
CA ALA A 106 -4.88 7.27 -9.37
C ALA A 106 -6.38 7.59 -9.31
N VAL A 107 -7.23 6.76 -9.92
CA VAL A 107 -8.70 6.89 -9.85
C VAL A 107 -9.20 6.71 -8.41
N MET A 108 -8.67 5.73 -7.67
CA MET A 108 -9.00 5.53 -6.26
C MET A 108 -8.60 6.73 -5.39
N ILE A 109 -7.42 7.30 -5.61
CA ILE A 109 -6.93 8.51 -4.92
C ILE A 109 -7.81 9.71 -5.27
N GLY A 110 -8.11 9.93 -6.55
CA GLY A 110 -8.96 11.04 -7.01
C GLY A 110 -10.36 10.96 -6.43
N ARG A 111 -10.94 9.75 -6.38
CA ARG A 111 -12.24 9.49 -5.75
C ARG A 111 -12.18 9.43 -4.23
N ARG A 112 -10.98 9.46 -3.64
CA ARG A 112 -10.70 9.30 -2.19
C ARG A 112 -11.40 8.08 -1.57
N SER A 113 -11.68 7.06 -2.38
CA SER A 113 -12.41 5.86 -2.00
C SER A 113 -11.82 4.67 -2.73
N VAL A 114 -11.61 3.60 -1.97
CA VAL A 114 -11.18 2.29 -2.48
C VAL A 114 -12.36 1.58 -3.17
N PHE A 115 -13.59 1.94 -2.80
CA PHE A 115 -14.80 1.30 -3.32
C PHE A 115 -15.17 1.83 -4.71
N PRO A 116 -15.73 0.99 -5.59
CA PRO A 116 -16.32 1.42 -6.86
C PRO A 116 -17.45 2.44 -6.61
N SER A 117 -17.87 3.15 -7.66
CA SER A 117 -18.97 4.11 -7.53
C SER A 117 -20.25 3.34 -7.30
N LEU A 118 -20.73 3.32 -6.06
CA LEU A 118 -21.98 2.70 -5.69
C LEU A 118 -23.13 3.67 -5.96
N ALA A 119 -24.22 3.15 -6.50
CA ALA A 119 -25.47 3.90 -6.58
C ALA A 119 -25.91 4.28 -5.15
N PRO A 120 -26.47 5.50 -4.93
CA PRO A 120 -26.87 5.96 -3.60
C PRO A 120 -27.97 5.11 -2.95
N THR A 121 -28.67 4.29 -3.74
CA THR A 121 -29.71 3.34 -3.32
C THR A 121 -29.17 1.93 -3.05
N SER A 122 -27.87 1.71 -3.21
CA SER A 122 -27.28 0.38 -3.02
C SER A 122 -27.17 0.03 -1.53
N PRO A 123 -27.56 -1.19 -1.11
CA PRO A 123 -27.47 -1.63 0.28
C PRO A 123 -26.04 -1.60 0.83
N PHE A 124 -25.04 -1.72 -0.05
CA PHE A 124 -23.63 -1.62 0.31
C PHE A 124 -23.21 -0.21 0.77
N VAL A 125 -23.96 0.84 0.40
CA VAL A 125 -23.69 2.21 0.88
C VAL A 125 -23.98 2.30 2.37
N GLU A 126 -25.06 1.67 2.84
CA GLU A 126 -25.44 1.67 4.26
C GLU A 126 -24.39 0.93 5.11
N GLU A 127 -23.94 -0.23 4.65
CA GLU A 127 -22.89 -1.01 5.34
C GLU A 127 -21.54 -0.28 5.38
N ILE A 128 -21.14 0.39 4.29
CA ILE A 128 -19.90 1.16 4.24
C ILE A 128 -19.98 2.39 5.15
N VAL A 129 -21.12 3.10 5.18
CA VAL A 129 -21.34 4.25 6.07
C VAL A 129 -21.28 3.83 7.54
N LYS A 130 -21.89 2.70 7.89
CA LYS A 130 -21.95 2.21 9.27
C LYS A 130 -20.62 1.64 9.76
N ASN A 131 -19.86 0.93 8.91
CA ASN A 131 -18.67 0.18 9.35
C ASN A 131 -17.33 0.85 9.00
N TRP A 132 -17.25 1.66 7.94
CA TRP A 132 -15.94 2.07 7.41
C TRP A 132 -15.32 3.28 8.12
N GLN A 133 -16.11 4.19 8.74
CA GLN A 133 -15.56 5.38 9.42
C GLN A 133 -16.39 5.91 10.61
N PRO A 134 -16.20 5.41 11.84
CA PRO A 134 -16.83 6.00 13.02
C PRO A 134 -16.40 7.46 13.29
N ASN A 135 -15.21 7.89 12.82
CA ASN A 135 -14.64 9.21 13.13
C ASN A 135 -14.65 10.25 12.00
N ARG A 136 -15.07 9.95 10.76
CA ARG A 136 -14.97 10.89 9.62
C ARG A 136 -16.30 11.38 9.06
N LEU A 137 -17.38 10.62 9.23
CA LEU A 137 -18.68 10.96 8.65
C LEU A 137 -19.47 12.00 9.46
N ARG A 138 -19.04 12.33 10.69
CA ARG A 138 -19.71 13.33 11.54
C ARG A 138 -19.76 14.74 10.94
N ARG A 139 -18.96 15.06 9.91
CA ARG A 139 -18.85 16.43 9.36
C ARG A 139 -19.44 16.70 7.98
N VAL A 140 -19.64 15.72 7.09
CA VAL A 140 -20.04 16.06 5.69
C VAL A 140 -21.18 15.20 5.12
N ALA A 141 -21.23 13.89 5.38
CA ALA A 141 -22.30 13.02 4.86
C ALA A 141 -23.13 12.32 5.94
N GLY A 142 -22.56 12.08 7.13
CA GLY A 142 -23.28 11.48 8.26
C GLY A 142 -24.29 12.43 8.89
N ALA A 143 -24.07 13.75 8.85
CA ALA A 143 -25.02 14.71 9.43
C ALA A 143 -26.39 14.69 8.71
N ALA A 144 -26.41 14.62 7.38
CA ALA A 144 -27.64 14.54 6.61
C ALA A 144 -28.35 13.18 6.77
N PHE A 145 -27.59 12.09 6.92
CA PHE A 145 -28.15 10.76 7.19
C PHE A 145 -28.75 10.68 8.60
N MET A 146 -28.02 11.13 9.62
CA MET A 146 -28.51 11.18 11.01
C MET A 146 -29.70 12.12 11.16
N ALA A 147 -29.73 13.24 10.43
CA ALA A 147 -30.89 14.14 10.42
C ALA A 147 -32.14 13.43 9.86
N ARG A 148 -32.01 12.70 8.74
CA ARG A 148 -33.11 11.90 8.19
C ARG A 148 -33.55 10.77 9.12
N GLU A 149 -32.60 10.11 9.79
CA GLU A 149 -32.90 9.05 10.75
C GLU A 149 -33.59 9.62 12.01
N GLN A 150 -33.16 10.79 12.48
CA GLN A 150 -33.80 11.51 13.59
C GLN A 150 -35.18 12.05 13.21
N GLU A 151 -35.37 12.55 11.99
CA GLU A 151 -36.67 12.98 11.46
C GLU A 151 -37.62 11.80 11.31
N ALA A 152 -37.14 10.67 10.79
CA ALA A 152 -37.92 9.43 10.68
C ALA A 152 -38.29 8.87 12.07
N ALA A 153 -37.34 8.81 13.01
CA ALA A 153 -37.59 8.38 14.38
C ALA A 153 -38.52 9.34 15.14
N ALA A 154 -38.39 10.65 14.91
CA ALA A 154 -39.29 11.65 15.48
C ALA A 154 -40.72 11.49 14.93
N ALA A 155 -40.88 11.25 13.62
CA ALA A 155 -42.16 10.99 12.99
C ALA A 155 -42.81 9.70 13.53
N ASP A 156 -42.03 8.64 13.72
CA ASP A 156 -42.51 7.36 14.26
C ASP A 156 -42.93 7.51 15.73
N SER A 157 -42.15 8.24 16.53
CA SER A 157 -42.50 8.54 17.93
C SER A 157 -43.71 9.47 18.07
N ALA A 158 -43.91 10.41 17.13
CA ALA A 158 -45.06 11.30 17.10
C ALA A 158 -46.34 10.56 16.68
N ALA A 159 -46.25 9.64 15.72
CA ALA A 159 -47.34 8.75 15.34
C ALA A 159 -47.76 7.86 16.52
N HIS A 160 -46.78 7.31 17.25
CA HIS A 160 -47.05 6.46 18.42
C HIS A 160 -47.65 7.24 19.62
N GLN A 161 -47.34 8.53 19.77
CA GLN A 161 -47.95 9.41 20.79
C GLN A 161 -49.36 9.89 20.40
N ALA A 162 -49.62 10.11 19.11
CA ALA A 162 -50.93 10.47 18.59
C ALA A 162 -51.94 9.31 18.74
N GLU A 163 -51.50 8.06 18.57
CA GLU A 163 -52.33 6.87 18.83
C GLU A 163 -52.59 6.63 20.33
N ALA A 164 -51.71 7.12 21.22
CA ALA A 164 -51.80 6.92 22.66
C ALA A 164 -52.61 8.00 23.40
N THR A 165 -53.10 9.04 22.71
CA THR A 165 -53.90 10.11 23.33
C THR A 165 -55.38 9.94 22.95
N PRO A 166 -56.21 9.28 23.78
CA PRO A 166 -57.65 9.20 23.53
C PRO A 166 -58.24 10.60 23.71
N ALA A 167 -58.95 11.08 22.69
CA ALA A 167 -59.74 12.31 22.75
C ALA A 167 -60.71 12.21 23.94
N SER A 168 -60.51 13.09 24.93
CA SER A 168 -61.40 13.29 26.07
C SER A 168 -62.44 14.35 25.74
#